data_AF-A0AAN8J2M7-F1
#
_entry.id   AF-A0AAN8J2M7-F1
#
_cell.length_a   1.000
_cell.length_b   1.000
_cell.length_c   1.000
_cell.angle_alpha   90.00
_cell.angle_beta   90.00
_cell.angle_gamma   90.00
#
_symmetry.space_group_name_H-M   'P 1'
#
loop_
_entity.id
_entity.type
_entity.pdbx_description
1 polymer ?
#
loop_
_entity_poly.entity_id
_entity_poly.type
_entity_poly.pdbx_seq_one_letter_code
_entity_poly.pdbx_strand_id
1 'polypeptide(L)'
;MCKDAEEQLLMITGPEGAVKTPEDLRRDEGSLERLQRGIYEFDSSDLDDEQRREHAQLLDRINTTLAIIKQRRKDKEKEVARLAAEEALRNSVTPVSVRLVELVNDANRLLADPEGVPTLYRTTADELISECKKAGELLRDAPANHPSVEFLESALTSAERVIPVLHERANIWNAFATVRDDAAKMLESIDENLLRLRPGAALLSASEGESLLNYLKDMYTDIERLRTAEKQLNELALLLRPLLQVQQEIRFFTVDQENTEKHYEETTEIVAAELTAEAQLNRTLEILTTELNQCYEELNSSDGRKDRLSLESLLQDIIAHLENQKVIVDRSAQCRQYIESNTSLSLDLLMQRAQELLEILRRTPQTTHEAVVAEEYDVDAAADVLAALYPEAHPYSVLAEHGFEGIGSDTDSKSELESIGGSSSELLSPLPETSTGIVAPSQFHRQRSRWRRVLRTALPLQAMLVLLLGAACLVPHCDDEYCCQLLNNFARSFDPSLEFINGPPPF
;
A
#
# COMPACT_ATOMS: atom_id res chain seq x y z
N MET A 1 47.97 -36.81 95.67
CA MET A 1 47.78 -35.72 94.69
C MET A 1 48.48 -36.01 93.37
N CYS A 2 49.81 -36.12 93.27
CA CYS A 2 50.49 -36.26 91.97
C CYS A 2 49.97 -37.40 91.06
N LYS A 3 49.68 -38.59 91.60
CA LYS A 3 49.11 -39.71 90.82
C LYS A 3 47.71 -39.44 90.28
N ASP A 4 46.83 -38.86 91.08
CA ASP A 4 45.46 -38.49 90.70
C ASP A 4 45.48 -37.38 89.62
N ALA A 5 46.37 -36.40 89.77
CA ALA A 5 46.64 -35.41 88.74
C ALA A 5 47.18 -36.01 87.44
N GLU A 6 48.05 -37.02 87.53
CA GLU A 6 48.59 -37.73 86.37
C GLU A 6 47.54 -38.61 85.68
N GLU A 7 46.67 -39.29 86.43
CA GLU A 7 45.51 -40.01 85.87
C GLU A 7 44.54 -39.06 85.17
N GLN A 8 44.22 -37.91 85.77
CA GLN A 8 43.37 -36.88 85.15
C GLN A 8 44.00 -36.30 83.87
N LEU A 9 45.31 -36.08 83.84
CA LEU A 9 46.03 -35.71 82.62
C LEU A 9 45.96 -36.81 81.56
N LEU A 10 46.11 -38.08 81.94
CA LEU A 10 46.02 -39.22 81.03
C LEU A 10 44.62 -39.31 80.39
N MET A 11 43.57 -39.09 81.17
CA MET A 11 42.18 -39.06 80.68
C MET A 11 41.92 -37.89 79.71
N ILE A 12 42.51 -36.72 79.95
CA ILE A 12 42.35 -35.55 79.07
C ILE A 12 43.15 -35.71 77.76
N THR A 13 44.32 -36.35 77.82
CA THR A 13 45.27 -36.53 76.70
C THR A 13 45.14 -37.84 75.93
N GLY A 14 44.28 -38.77 76.38
CA GLY A 14 44.09 -40.09 75.79
C GLY A 14 43.60 -40.08 74.33
N PRO A 15 43.79 -41.21 73.60
CA PRO A 15 43.54 -41.29 72.15
C PRO A 15 42.08 -41.13 71.72
N GLU A 16 41.11 -41.18 72.64
CA GLU A 16 39.70 -40.88 72.37
C GLU A 16 39.44 -39.39 72.07
N GLY A 17 40.41 -38.50 72.30
CA GLY A 17 40.28 -37.05 72.08
C GLY A 17 40.19 -36.57 70.63
N ALA A 18 39.96 -37.44 69.66
CA ALA A 18 39.96 -37.11 68.23
C ALA A 18 38.74 -36.29 67.76
N VAL A 19 37.61 -36.35 68.48
CA VAL A 19 36.33 -35.68 68.10
C VAL A 19 35.76 -34.88 69.26
N LYS A 20 36.60 -34.06 69.92
CA LYS A 20 36.15 -33.11 70.95
C LYS A 20 35.58 -31.84 70.32
N THR A 21 34.40 -31.40 70.75
CA THR A 21 33.80 -30.12 70.31
C THR A 21 34.54 -28.92 70.95
N PRO A 22 34.33 -27.67 70.47
CA PRO A 22 34.90 -26.49 71.12
C PRO A 22 34.54 -26.39 72.62
N GLU A 23 33.32 -26.78 73.00
CA GLU A 23 32.87 -26.78 74.40
C GLU A 23 33.47 -27.93 75.24
N ASP A 24 33.78 -29.08 74.63
CA ASP A 24 34.53 -30.14 75.33
C ASP A 24 35.98 -29.71 75.58
N LEU A 25 36.64 -29.10 74.58
CA LEU A 25 37.99 -28.54 74.74
C LEU A 25 38.02 -27.40 75.77
N ARG A 26 36.95 -26.60 75.87
CA ARG A 26 36.77 -25.57 76.90
C ARG A 26 36.56 -26.17 78.30
N ARG A 27 35.86 -27.30 78.40
CA ARG A 27 35.70 -28.06 79.65
C ARG A 27 37.02 -28.68 80.11
N ASP A 28 37.81 -29.21 79.17
CA ASP A 28 39.16 -29.72 79.44
C ASP A 28 40.10 -28.60 79.90
N GLU A 29 40.13 -27.47 79.19
CA GLU A 29 40.88 -26.26 79.57
C GLU A 29 40.53 -25.83 81.01
N GLY A 30 39.24 -25.67 81.32
CA GLY A 30 38.77 -25.30 82.65
C GLY A 30 38.97 -26.38 83.74
N SER A 31 39.29 -27.62 83.36
CA SER A 31 39.65 -28.71 84.29
C SER A 31 41.16 -28.71 84.55
N LEU A 32 41.98 -28.48 83.50
CA LEU A 32 43.42 -28.31 83.62
C LEU A 32 43.80 -27.04 84.39
N GLU A 33 43.06 -25.94 84.26
CA GLU A 33 43.30 -24.72 85.06
C GLU A 33 42.97 -24.92 86.56
N ARG A 34 42.01 -25.78 86.89
CA ARG A 34 41.77 -26.19 88.29
C ARG A 34 42.89 -27.09 88.80
N LEU A 35 43.37 -28.02 87.96
CA LEU A 35 44.46 -28.92 88.31
C LEU A 35 45.78 -28.16 88.53
N GLN A 36 46.10 -27.23 87.62
CA GLN A 36 47.23 -26.30 87.72
C GLN A 36 47.18 -25.51 89.04
N ARG A 37 46.01 -24.96 89.38
CA ARG A 37 45.82 -24.20 90.62
C ARG A 37 45.99 -25.06 91.87
N GLY A 38 45.37 -26.24 91.91
CA GLY A 38 45.50 -27.18 93.04
C GLY A 38 46.91 -27.74 93.25
N ILE A 39 47.75 -27.72 92.21
CA ILE A 39 49.18 -28.11 92.31
C ILE A 39 50.06 -26.92 92.69
N TYR A 40 49.66 -25.69 92.37
CA TYR A 40 50.33 -24.46 92.78
C TYR A 40 50.03 -24.06 94.24
N GLU A 41 48.82 -24.38 94.72
CA GLU A 41 48.39 -24.21 96.13
C GLU A 41 48.95 -25.30 97.07
N PHE A 42 49.67 -26.30 96.54
CA PHE A 42 50.30 -27.36 97.33
C PHE A 42 51.61 -26.87 97.97
N ASP A 43 51.65 -26.84 99.31
CA ASP A 43 52.85 -26.44 100.05
C ASP A 43 53.97 -27.47 99.84
N SER A 44 55.09 -27.02 99.28
CA SER A 44 56.22 -27.85 98.83
C SER A 44 57.42 -27.79 99.79
N SER A 45 57.25 -27.17 100.95
CA SER A 45 58.28 -26.98 101.97
C SER A 45 58.80 -28.28 102.60
N ASP A 46 57.97 -29.33 102.68
CA ASP A 46 58.28 -30.64 103.27
C ASP A 46 58.69 -31.73 102.24
N LEU A 47 58.98 -31.37 100.98
CA LEU A 47 59.31 -32.33 99.90
C LEU A 47 60.82 -32.53 99.70
N ASP A 48 61.21 -33.80 99.54
CA ASP A 48 62.55 -34.22 99.11
C ASP A 48 62.89 -33.70 97.70
N ASP A 49 64.19 -33.56 97.38
CA ASP A 49 64.67 -33.02 96.10
C ASP A 49 64.15 -33.79 94.87
N GLU A 50 63.91 -35.10 94.99
CA GLU A 50 63.31 -35.90 93.90
C GLU A 50 61.83 -35.57 93.70
N GLN A 51 61.05 -35.47 94.78
CA GLN A 51 59.64 -35.14 94.73
C GLN A 51 59.42 -33.70 94.22
N ARG A 52 60.36 -32.79 94.50
CA ARG A 52 60.38 -31.43 93.95
C ARG A 52 60.64 -31.43 92.43
N ARG A 53 61.48 -32.34 91.92
CA ARG A 53 61.65 -32.55 90.47
C ARG A 53 60.38 -33.10 89.82
N GLU A 54 59.75 -34.11 90.41
CA GLU A 54 58.50 -34.69 89.92
C GLU A 54 57.36 -33.65 89.89
N HIS A 55 57.22 -32.83 90.94
CA HIS A 55 56.23 -31.75 91.02
C HIS A 55 56.44 -30.69 89.92
N ALA A 56 57.68 -30.25 89.71
CA ALA A 56 58.02 -29.30 88.64
C ALA A 56 57.76 -29.90 87.24
N GLN A 57 58.10 -31.18 87.02
CA GLN A 57 57.84 -31.87 85.75
C GLN A 57 56.35 -32.08 85.49
N LEU A 58 55.55 -32.36 86.52
CA LEU A 58 54.10 -32.45 86.42
C LEU A 58 53.48 -31.09 86.06
N LEU A 59 53.94 -30.01 86.70
CA LEU A 59 53.48 -28.65 86.38
C LEU A 59 53.83 -28.24 84.94
N ASP A 60 55.03 -28.57 84.46
CA ASP A 60 55.45 -28.32 83.07
C ASP A 60 54.61 -29.12 82.05
N ARG A 61 54.33 -30.41 82.34
CA ARG A 61 53.41 -31.24 81.54
C ARG A 61 52.00 -30.65 81.50
N ILE A 62 51.49 -30.13 82.62
CA ILE A 62 50.18 -29.45 82.68
C ILE A 62 50.20 -28.18 81.84
N ASN A 63 51.20 -27.32 82.01
CA ASN A 63 51.34 -26.06 81.27
C ASN A 63 51.41 -26.31 79.75
N THR A 64 52.20 -27.30 79.33
CA THR A 64 52.34 -27.73 77.93
C THR A 64 51.02 -28.28 77.38
N THR A 65 50.33 -29.14 78.14
CA THR A 65 49.03 -29.71 77.74
C THR A 65 47.95 -28.63 77.63
N LEU A 66 47.93 -27.69 78.57
CA LEU A 66 47.02 -26.53 78.58
C LEU A 66 47.24 -25.65 77.35
N ALA A 67 48.50 -25.37 76.98
CA ALA A 67 48.83 -24.60 75.78
C ALA A 67 48.35 -25.31 74.49
N ILE A 68 48.55 -26.63 74.40
CA ILE A 68 48.08 -27.45 73.26
C ILE A 68 46.55 -27.40 73.15
N ILE A 69 45.81 -27.54 74.26
CA ILE A 69 44.34 -27.52 74.26
C ILE A 69 43.80 -26.11 73.95
N LYS A 70 44.40 -25.05 74.50
CA LYS A 70 44.06 -23.66 74.17
C LYS A 70 44.23 -23.38 72.67
N GLN A 71 45.31 -23.86 72.07
CA GLN A 71 45.53 -23.72 70.62
C GLN A 71 44.53 -24.56 69.81
N ARG A 72 44.31 -25.84 70.17
CA ARG A 72 43.31 -26.71 69.51
C ARG A 72 41.89 -26.14 69.58
N ARG A 73 41.48 -25.58 70.72
CA ARG A 73 40.18 -24.90 70.87
C ARG A 73 40.11 -23.69 69.94
N LYS A 74 41.11 -22.81 69.96
CA LYS A 74 41.16 -21.62 69.10
C LYS A 74 41.09 -21.97 67.62
N ASP A 75 41.74 -23.05 67.18
CA ASP A 75 41.70 -23.47 65.79
C ASP A 75 40.38 -24.15 65.42
N LYS A 76 39.75 -24.90 66.34
CA LYS A 76 38.39 -25.44 66.14
C LYS A 76 37.31 -24.34 66.17
N GLU A 77 37.43 -23.32 67.01
CA GLU A 77 36.53 -22.16 67.03
C GLU A 77 36.61 -21.36 65.74
N LYS A 78 37.81 -21.12 65.19
CA LYS A 78 37.99 -20.52 63.86
C LYS A 78 37.33 -21.35 62.77
N GLU A 79 37.51 -22.67 62.80
CA GLU A 79 36.95 -23.57 61.77
C GLU A 79 35.41 -23.61 61.84
N VAL A 80 34.83 -23.65 63.04
CA VAL A 80 33.37 -23.53 63.22
C VAL A 80 32.87 -22.15 62.75
N ALA A 81 33.59 -21.07 63.03
CA ALA A 81 33.24 -19.74 62.54
C ALA A 81 33.34 -19.63 61.01
N ARG A 82 34.34 -20.26 60.38
CA ARG A 82 34.49 -20.35 58.92
C ARG A 82 33.31 -21.08 58.28
N LEU A 83 32.98 -22.27 58.78
CA LEU A 83 31.85 -23.08 58.28
C LEU A 83 30.51 -22.36 58.47
N ALA A 84 30.31 -21.68 59.60
CA ALA A 84 29.11 -20.88 59.85
C ALA A 84 28.99 -19.68 58.88
N ALA A 85 30.11 -19.04 58.52
CA ALA A 85 30.12 -17.97 57.51
C ALA A 85 29.84 -18.50 56.09
N GLU A 86 30.40 -19.66 55.72
CA GLU A 86 30.13 -20.33 54.44
C GLU A 86 28.66 -20.79 54.32
N GLU A 87 28.08 -21.31 55.40
CA GLU A 87 26.66 -21.67 55.45
C GLU A 87 25.75 -20.44 55.40
N ALA A 88 26.09 -19.35 56.09
CA ALA A 88 25.36 -18.09 56.00
C ALA A 88 25.38 -17.51 54.58
N LEU A 89 26.54 -17.51 53.91
CA LEU A 89 26.70 -17.10 52.52
C LEU A 89 25.87 -17.98 51.57
N ARG A 90 25.92 -19.30 51.73
CA ARG A 90 25.09 -20.22 50.94
C ARG A 90 23.60 -19.90 51.11
N ASN A 91 23.16 -19.68 52.35
CA ASN A 91 21.76 -19.40 52.67
C ASN A 91 21.27 -18.05 52.12
N SER A 92 22.15 -17.05 51.94
CA SER A 92 21.81 -15.78 51.27
C SER A 92 21.87 -15.85 49.74
N VAL A 93 22.83 -16.60 49.18
CA VAL A 93 23.06 -16.68 47.74
C VAL A 93 22.05 -17.61 47.04
N THR A 94 21.81 -18.81 47.58
CA THR A 94 20.97 -19.82 46.91
C THR A 94 19.57 -19.33 46.53
N PRO A 95 18.82 -18.58 47.35
CA PRO A 95 17.50 -18.06 46.96
C PRO A 95 17.54 -17.15 45.72
N VAL A 96 18.55 -16.28 45.62
CA VAL A 96 18.71 -15.35 44.48
C VAL A 96 19.13 -16.12 43.22
N SER A 97 20.06 -17.08 43.34
CA SER A 97 20.46 -17.92 42.20
C SER A 97 19.29 -18.75 41.66
N VAL A 98 18.48 -19.35 42.54
CA VAL A 98 17.29 -20.11 42.13
C VAL A 98 16.26 -19.20 41.47
N ARG A 99 15.97 -18.03 42.05
CA ARG A 99 15.01 -17.08 41.48
C ARG A 99 15.45 -16.55 40.11
N LEU A 100 16.74 -16.28 39.91
CA LEU A 100 17.28 -15.91 38.60
C LEU A 100 17.10 -17.03 37.56
N VAL A 101 17.38 -18.28 37.93
CA VAL A 101 17.18 -19.44 37.03
C VAL A 101 15.71 -19.64 36.69
N GLU A 102 14.79 -19.48 37.65
CA GLU A 102 13.34 -19.49 37.40
C GLU A 102 12.93 -18.40 36.40
N LEU A 103 13.27 -17.14 36.69
CA LEU A 103 12.93 -16.00 35.82
C LEU A 103 13.52 -16.13 34.41
N VAL A 104 14.74 -16.66 34.27
CA VAL A 104 15.35 -16.94 32.96
C VAL A 104 14.58 -18.05 32.23
N ASN A 105 14.15 -19.10 32.93
CA ASN A 105 13.35 -20.16 32.30
C ASN A 105 11.98 -19.65 31.85
N ASP A 106 11.31 -18.84 32.68
CA ASP A 106 10.01 -18.25 32.35
C ASP A 106 10.11 -17.21 31.22
N ALA A 107 11.19 -16.41 31.17
CA ALA A 107 11.50 -15.55 30.04
C ALA A 107 11.71 -16.32 28.73
N ASN A 108 12.48 -17.43 28.77
CA ASN A 108 12.69 -18.28 27.59
C ASN A 108 11.39 -18.95 27.13
N ARG A 109 10.52 -19.36 28.06
CA ARG A 109 9.16 -19.85 27.75
C ARG A 109 8.35 -18.77 27.05
N LEU A 110 8.24 -17.57 27.63
CA LEU A 110 7.50 -16.44 27.07
C LEU A 110 7.98 -15.99 25.68
N LEU A 111 9.27 -16.15 25.38
CA LEU A 111 9.84 -15.90 24.05
C LEU A 111 9.54 -17.01 23.02
N ALA A 112 9.37 -18.26 23.48
CA ALA A 112 9.09 -19.42 22.64
C ALA A 112 7.60 -19.76 22.50
N ASP A 113 6.75 -19.22 23.37
CA ASP A 113 5.32 -19.49 23.43
C ASP A 113 4.54 -18.82 22.26
N PRO A 114 3.85 -19.57 21.40
CA PRO A 114 2.99 -19.02 20.35
C PRO A 114 1.76 -18.27 20.89
N GLU A 115 1.35 -18.53 22.13
CA GLU A 115 0.23 -17.85 22.82
C GLU A 115 0.72 -16.89 23.92
N GLY A 116 2.03 -16.62 23.97
CA GLY A 116 2.66 -15.80 25.00
C GLY A 116 2.18 -14.34 25.00
N VAL A 117 1.93 -13.78 26.19
CA VAL A 117 1.38 -12.42 26.36
C VAL A 117 2.49 -11.36 26.18
N PRO A 118 2.50 -10.55 25.10
CA PRO A 118 3.67 -9.72 24.78
C PRO A 118 3.92 -8.55 25.74
N THR A 119 2.89 -8.09 26.45
CA THR A 119 3.03 -7.03 27.45
C THR A 119 3.91 -7.43 28.63
N LEU A 120 4.10 -8.73 28.87
CA LEU A 120 4.96 -9.26 29.93
C LEU A 120 6.45 -9.16 29.61
N TYR A 121 6.86 -8.98 28.34
CA TYR A 121 8.28 -8.93 27.97
C TYR A 121 9.05 -7.85 28.74
N ARG A 122 8.46 -6.65 28.92
CA ARG A 122 9.10 -5.55 29.67
C ARG A 122 9.09 -5.82 31.18
N THR A 123 7.98 -6.30 31.76
CA THR A 123 7.91 -6.57 33.21
C THR A 123 8.85 -7.69 33.62
N THR A 124 8.97 -8.76 32.84
CA THR A 124 9.91 -9.87 33.11
C THR A 124 11.37 -9.40 32.97
N ALA A 125 11.67 -8.49 32.04
CA ALA A 125 13.00 -7.89 31.94
C ALA A 125 13.33 -7.01 33.15
N ASP A 126 12.37 -6.20 33.62
CA ASP A 126 12.54 -5.33 34.79
C ASP A 126 12.68 -6.15 36.09
N GLU A 127 11.96 -7.27 36.24
CA GLU A 127 12.15 -8.25 37.32
C GLU A 127 13.55 -8.88 37.28
N LEU A 128 14.00 -9.35 36.11
CA LEU A 128 15.36 -9.89 35.95
C LEU A 128 16.41 -8.84 36.32
N ILE A 129 16.28 -7.59 35.86
CA ILE A 129 17.20 -6.49 36.24
C ILE A 129 17.22 -6.26 37.75
N SER A 130 16.07 -6.37 38.42
CA SER A 130 15.96 -6.23 39.88
C SER A 130 16.71 -7.34 40.62
N GLU A 131 16.54 -8.60 40.22
CA GLU A 131 17.26 -9.72 40.81
C GLU A 131 18.76 -9.73 40.46
N CYS A 132 19.15 -9.31 39.26
CA CYS A 132 20.56 -9.12 38.88
C CYS A 132 21.26 -8.08 39.76
N LYS A 133 20.57 -7.00 40.15
CA LYS A 133 21.12 -6.00 41.09
C LYS A 133 21.35 -6.60 42.49
N LYS A 134 20.41 -7.39 43.01
CA LYS A 134 20.57 -8.11 44.28
C LYS A 134 21.72 -9.12 44.22
N ALA A 135 21.87 -9.83 43.11
CA ALA A 135 23.01 -10.71 42.88
C ALA A 135 24.35 -9.94 42.90
N GLY A 136 24.44 -8.81 42.19
CA GLY A 136 25.64 -7.94 42.20
C GLY A 136 25.93 -7.25 43.54
N GLU A 137 24.93 -7.09 44.41
CA GLU A 137 25.12 -6.71 45.81
C GLU A 137 25.74 -7.85 46.62
N LEU A 138 25.20 -9.07 46.53
CA LEU A 138 25.74 -10.24 47.23
C LEU A 138 27.16 -10.63 46.77
N LEU A 139 27.47 -10.46 45.49
CA LEU A 139 28.79 -10.80 44.92
C LEU A 139 29.92 -9.86 45.39
N ARG A 140 29.62 -8.62 45.79
CA ARG A 140 30.65 -7.64 46.21
C ARG A 140 31.41 -8.04 47.47
N ASP A 141 30.73 -8.70 48.40
CA ASP A 141 31.28 -9.11 49.70
C ASP A 141 31.65 -10.61 49.74
N ALA A 142 31.48 -11.33 48.62
CA ALA A 142 31.60 -12.79 48.56
C ALA A 142 33.00 -13.29 48.13
N PRO A 143 33.49 -14.42 48.66
CA PRO A 143 34.73 -15.07 48.22
C PRO A 143 34.54 -15.78 46.86
N ALA A 144 35.31 -15.36 45.86
CA ALA A 144 35.21 -15.84 44.47
C ALA A 144 35.33 -17.36 44.27
N ASN A 145 36.00 -18.09 45.16
CA ASN A 145 36.26 -19.54 45.01
C ASN A 145 35.14 -20.44 45.58
N HIS A 146 33.99 -19.89 45.98
CA HIS A 146 32.92 -20.66 46.61
C HIS A 146 31.89 -21.18 45.57
N PRO A 147 31.47 -22.46 45.60
CA PRO A 147 30.62 -23.03 44.54
C PRO A 147 29.25 -22.36 44.40
N SER A 148 28.70 -21.79 45.49
CA SER A 148 27.45 -21.00 45.39
C SER A 148 27.66 -19.66 44.66
N VAL A 149 28.87 -19.10 44.68
CA VAL A 149 29.23 -17.86 43.97
C VAL A 149 29.34 -18.16 42.48
N GLU A 150 30.06 -19.22 42.09
CA GLU A 150 30.14 -19.70 40.70
C GLU A 150 28.75 -19.98 40.10
N PHE A 151 27.85 -20.62 40.87
CA PHE A 151 26.47 -20.85 40.45
C PHE A 151 25.67 -19.54 40.27
N LEU A 152 25.87 -18.55 41.15
CA LEU A 152 25.24 -17.24 41.03
C LEU A 152 25.77 -16.45 39.82
N GLU A 153 27.08 -16.48 39.55
CA GLU A 153 27.70 -15.86 38.38
C GLU A 153 27.21 -16.48 37.08
N SER A 154 27.04 -17.81 37.04
CA SER A 154 26.46 -18.51 35.88
C SER A 154 25.00 -18.11 35.63
N ALA A 155 24.19 -18.04 36.70
CA ALA A 155 22.79 -17.59 36.61
C ALA A 155 22.69 -16.12 36.16
N LEU A 156 23.55 -15.25 36.71
CA LEU A 156 23.65 -13.83 36.35
C LEU A 156 24.02 -13.65 34.87
N THR A 157 25.05 -14.35 34.38
CA THR A 157 25.46 -14.34 32.96
C THR A 157 24.32 -14.77 32.04
N SER A 158 23.53 -15.76 32.45
CA SER A 158 22.37 -16.21 31.68
C SER A 158 21.25 -15.16 31.64
N ALA A 159 20.98 -14.48 32.76
CA ALA A 159 20.00 -13.40 32.86
C ALA A 159 20.42 -12.17 32.04
N GLU A 160 21.67 -11.72 32.15
CA GLU A 160 22.23 -10.60 31.39
C GLU A 160 22.16 -10.80 29.87
N ARG A 161 22.21 -12.06 29.41
CA ARG A 161 22.00 -12.40 27.99
C ARG A 161 20.54 -12.31 27.55
N VAL A 162 19.58 -12.60 28.42
CA VAL A 162 18.14 -12.66 28.08
C VAL A 162 17.45 -11.29 28.21
N ILE A 163 17.85 -10.46 29.17
CA ILE A 163 17.35 -9.09 29.38
C ILE A 163 17.30 -8.24 28.08
N PRO A 164 18.37 -8.11 27.27
CA PRO A 164 18.33 -7.31 26.05
C PRO A 164 17.38 -7.89 24.98
N VAL A 165 17.24 -9.22 24.91
CA VAL A 165 16.32 -9.89 23.98
C VAL A 165 14.87 -9.58 24.35
N LEU A 166 14.52 -9.63 25.65
CA LEU A 166 13.20 -9.25 26.14
C LEU A 166 12.88 -7.77 25.88
N HIS A 167 13.82 -6.86 26.14
CA HIS A 167 13.62 -5.44 25.87
C HIS A 167 13.43 -5.14 24.38
N GLU A 168 14.23 -5.76 23.50
CA GLU A 168 14.09 -5.59 22.06
C GLU A 168 12.74 -6.14 21.58
N ARG A 169 12.36 -7.34 22.04
CA ARG A 169 11.06 -7.93 21.74
C ARG A 169 9.89 -7.08 22.23
N ALA A 170 10.01 -6.46 23.42
CA ALA A 170 9.03 -5.52 23.93
C ALA A 170 8.95 -4.24 23.07
N ASN A 171 10.08 -3.72 22.59
CA ASN A 171 10.10 -2.54 21.71
C ASN A 171 9.45 -2.83 20.36
N ILE A 172 9.74 -3.99 19.75
CA ILE A 172 9.10 -4.46 18.51
C ILE A 172 7.59 -4.62 18.71
N TRP A 173 7.14 -5.17 19.84
CA TRP A 173 5.71 -5.25 20.17
C TRP A 173 5.05 -3.86 20.28
N ASN A 174 5.68 -2.90 20.95
CA ASN A 174 5.14 -1.54 21.06
C ASN A 174 5.05 -0.85 19.69
N ALA A 175 6.05 -1.06 18.82
CA ALA A 175 6.01 -0.56 17.44
C ALA A 175 4.86 -1.19 16.65
N PHE A 176 4.70 -2.53 16.73
CA PHE A 176 3.60 -3.25 16.09
C PHE A 176 2.23 -2.74 16.55
N ALA A 177 2.01 -2.64 17.87
CA ALA A 177 0.76 -2.14 18.43
C ALA A 177 0.47 -0.69 17.99
N THR A 178 1.48 0.18 17.94
CA THR A 178 1.32 1.57 17.49
C THR A 178 0.90 1.62 16.01
N VAL A 179 1.63 0.93 15.12
CA VAL A 179 1.31 0.91 13.68
C VAL A 179 -0.07 0.30 13.44
N ARG A 180 -0.42 -0.78 14.17
CA ARG A 180 -1.72 -1.45 14.06
C ARG A 180 -2.86 -0.53 14.49
N ASP A 181 -2.74 0.10 15.65
CA ASP A 181 -3.79 0.95 16.21
C ASP A 181 -3.99 2.23 15.37
N ASP A 182 -2.94 2.74 14.73
CA ASP A 182 -3.04 3.89 13.81
C ASP A 182 -3.56 3.48 12.42
N ALA A 183 -3.18 2.30 11.90
CA ALA A 183 -3.70 1.76 10.65
C ALA A 183 -5.19 1.38 10.76
N ALA A 184 -5.63 0.83 11.90
CA ALA A 184 -7.03 0.53 12.16
C ALA A 184 -7.91 1.79 12.13
N LYS A 185 -7.50 2.88 12.81
CA LYS A 185 -8.19 4.18 12.76
C LYS A 185 -8.25 4.76 11.34
N MET A 186 -7.19 4.57 10.56
CA MET A 186 -7.12 5.03 9.17
C MET A 186 -8.10 4.25 8.29
N LEU A 187 -8.17 2.92 8.46
CA LEU A 187 -9.10 2.04 7.76
C LEU A 187 -10.55 2.40 8.14
N GLU A 188 -10.87 2.49 9.43
CA GLU A 188 -12.18 2.97 9.92
C GLU A 188 -12.57 4.33 9.33
N SER A 189 -11.63 5.28 9.25
CA SER A 189 -11.89 6.60 8.68
C SER A 189 -12.14 6.56 7.16
N ILE A 190 -11.48 5.67 6.42
CA ILE A 190 -11.70 5.52 4.97
C ILE A 190 -13.05 4.84 4.73
N ASP A 191 -13.36 3.77 5.47
CA ASP A 191 -14.66 3.10 5.42
C ASP A 191 -15.81 4.05 5.77
N GLU A 192 -15.70 4.85 6.83
CA GLU A 192 -16.70 5.87 7.15
C GLU A 192 -16.92 6.86 6.01
N ASN A 193 -15.86 7.26 5.31
CA ASN A 193 -15.96 8.18 4.18
C ASN A 193 -16.60 7.51 2.95
N LEU A 194 -16.18 6.29 2.59
CA LEU A 194 -16.79 5.50 1.51
C LEU A 194 -18.28 5.20 1.79
N LEU A 195 -18.63 4.84 3.02
CA LEU A 195 -20.02 4.59 3.44
C LEU A 195 -20.93 5.81 3.28
N ARG A 196 -20.39 7.04 3.41
CA ARG A 196 -21.14 8.28 3.16
C ARG A 196 -21.40 8.55 1.68
N LEU A 197 -20.63 7.94 0.78
CA LEU A 197 -20.79 8.08 -0.67
C LEU A 197 -21.85 7.15 -1.27
N ARG A 198 -22.40 6.21 -0.50
CA ARG A 198 -23.30 5.15 -1.00
C ARG A 198 -24.39 5.66 -1.96
N PRO A 199 -24.65 4.97 -3.09
CA PRO A 199 -25.74 5.29 -4.00
C PRO A 199 -27.09 5.31 -3.29
N GLY A 200 -27.89 6.36 -3.52
CA GLY A 200 -29.32 6.37 -3.18
C GLY A 200 -29.87 7.55 -2.35
N ALA A 201 -29.05 8.49 -1.89
CA ALA A 201 -29.55 9.69 -1.19
C ALA A 201 -30.03 10.79 -2.17
N ALA A 202 -29.19 11.13 -3.14
CA ALA A 202 -29.46 11.93 -4.33
C ALA A 202 -28.33 11.66 -5.34
N LEU A 203 -28.61 11.79 -6.64
CA LEU A 203 -27.55 11.84 -7.65
C LEU A 203 -26.92 13.25 -7.65
N LEU A 204 -25.62 13.33 -7.94
CA LEU A 204 -24.82 14.56 -7.93
C LEU A 204 -24.80 15.21 -9.31
N SER A 205 -24.81 16.54 -9.37
CA SER A 205 -24.52 17.26 -10.61
C SER A 205 -23.10 16.97 -11.12
N ALA A 206 -22.84 17.16 -12.42
CA ALA A 206 -21.50 16.94 -12.99
C ALA A 206 -20.38 17.73 -12.25
N SER A 207 -20.67 18.95 -11.79
CA SER A 207 -19.74 19.78 -10.98
C SER A 207 -19.50 19.25 -9.57
N GLU A 208 -20.52 18.64 -8.95
CA GLU A 208 -20.37 17.97 -7.65
C GLU A 208 -19.65 16.62 -7.81
N GLY A 209 -19.87 15.92 -8.92
CA GLY A 209 -19.13 14.74 -9.35
C GLY A 209 -17.64 15.00 -9.59
N GLU A 210 -17.28 16.11 -10.25
CA GLU A 210 -15.88 16.55 -10.37
C GLU A 210 -15.25 16.82 -9.00
N SER A 211 -16.01 17.44 -8.10
CA SER A 211 -15.56 17.74 -6.73
C SER A 211 -15.36 16.45 -5.92
N LEU A 212 -16.28 15.48 -6.03
CA LEU A 212 -16.16 14.14 -5.43
C LEU A 212 -14.97 13.37 -6.00
N LEU A 213 -14.77 13.39 -7.31
CA LEU A 213 -13.65 12.70 -7.96
C LEU A 213 -12.30 13.29 -7.54
N ASN A 214 -12.23 14.58 -7.22
CA ASN A 214 -11.03 15.18 -6.64
C ASN A 214 -10.84 14.79 -5.16
N TYR A 215 -11.91 14.73 -4.36
CA TYR A 215 -11.86 14.21 -2.99
C TYR A 215 -11.40 12.74 -2.93
N LEU A 216 -11.86 11.90 -3.85
CA LEU A 216 -11.40 10.51 -3.98
C LEU A 216 -9.89 10.44 -4.31
N LYS A 217 -9.39 11.28 -5.22
CA LYS A 217 -7.95 11.38 -5.52
C LYS A 217 -7.12 11.83 -4.31
N ASP A 218 -7.64 12.69 -3.45
CA ASP A 218 -6.95 13.07 -2.21
C ASP A 218 -6.91 11.89 -1.23
N MET A 219 -8.02 11.14 -1.11
CA MET A 219 -8.13 9.94 -0.25
C MET A 219 -7.24 8.77 -0.71
N TYR A 220 -6.86 8.72 -1.99
CA TYR A 220 -5.83 7.78 -2.50
C TYR A 220 -4.53 7.85 -1.68
N THR A 221 -4.15 9.03 -1.16
CA THR A 221 -2.95 9.18 -0.34
C THR A 221 -3.04 8.45 1.00
N ASP A 222 -4.25 8.23 1.54
CA ASP A 222 -4.48 7.43 2.74
C ASP A 222 -4.53 5.92 2.42
N ILE A 223 -5.00 5.52 1.23
CA ILE A 223 -4.85 4.14 0.72
C ILE A 223 -3.36 3.76 0.60
N GLU A 224 -2.51 4.65 0.05
CA GLU A 224 -1.05 4.39 -0.02
C GLU A 224 -0.38 4.32 1.36
N ARG A 225 -0.89 5.05 2.35
CA ARG A 225 -0.47 4.94 3.76
C ARG A 225 -0.89 3.59 4.36
N LEU A 226 -2.12 3.12 4.11
CA LEU A 226 -2.56 1.77 4.53
C LEU A 226 -1.66 0.68 3.95
N ARG A 227 -1.41 0.68 2.63
CA ARG A 227 -0.49 -0.27 1.96
C ARG A 227 0.94 -0.20 2.52
N THR A 228 1.36 0.94 3.07
CA THR A 228 2.68 1.10 3.70
C THR A 228 2.67 0.57 5.14
N ALA A 229 1.60 0.83 5.91
CA ALA A 229 1.41 0.27 7.24
C ALA A 229 1.29 -1.27 7.21
N GLU A 230 0.57 -1.83 6.24
CA GLU A 230 0.41 -3.27 6.02
C GLU A 230 1.77 -3.98 5.84
N LYS A 231 2.67 -3.39 5.06
CA LYS A 231 4.06 -3.87 4.91
C LYS A 231 4.85 -3.80 6.21
N GLN A 232 4.76 -2.69 6.94
CA GLN A 232 5.44 -2.54 8.24
C GLN A 232 4.91 -3.53 9.28
N LEU A 233 3.60 -3.76 9.33
CA LEU A 233 2.98 -4.77 10.19
C LEU A 233 3.49 -6.17 9.86
N ASN A 234 3.53 -6.54 8.58
CA ASN A 234 4.09 -7.79 8.11
C ASN A 234 5.57 -7.97 8.51
N GLU A 235 6.41 -6.95 8.34
CA GLU A 235 7.82 -6.99 8.75
C GLU A 235 7.98 -7.18 10.27
N LEU A 236 7.23 -6.42 11.07
CA LEU A 236 7.21 -6.54 12.54
C LEU A 236 6.69 -7.91 12.99
N ALA A 237 5.73 -8.50 12.26
CA ALA A 237 5.21 -9.85 12.51
C ALA A 237 6.28 -10.93 12.44
N LEU A 238 7.16 -10.85 11.43
CA LEU A 238 8.26 -11.79 11.25
C LEU A 238 9.20 -11.77 12.46
N LEU A 239 9.44 -10.57 13.00
CA LEU A 239 10.23 -10.34 14.21
C LEU A 239 9.49 -10.73 15.51
N LEU A 240 8.17 -10.87 15.47
CA LEU A 240 7.29 -11.28 16.59
C LEU A 240 6.92 -12.78 16.58
N ARG A 241 7.40 -13.58 15.62
CA ARG A 241 7.23 -15.04 15.64
C ARG A 241 7.77 -15.66 16.94
N PRO A 242 7.08 -16.64 17.56
CA PRO A 242 6.00 -17.45 16.98
C PRO A 242 4.56 -16.96 17.28
N LEU A 243 4.36 -15.75 17.79
CA LEU A 243 3.06 -15.26 18.28
C LEU A 243 1.93 -15.45 17.25
N LEU A 244 0.91 -16.24 17.61
CA LEU A 244 -0.22 -16.59 16.75
C LEU A 244 -1.22 -15.44 16.63
N GLN A 245 -1.46 -14.72 17.73
CA GLN A 245 -2.34 -13.54 17.75
C GLN A 245 -1.91 -12.51 16.68
N VAL A 246 -0.61 -12.19 16.62
CA VAL A 246 -0.04 -11.26 15.64
C VAL A 246 -0.28 -11.73 14.20
N GLN A 247 -0.11 -13.03 13.93
CA GLN A 247 -0.34 -13.61 12.60
C GLN A 247 -1.82 -13.59 12.21
N GLN A 248 -2.73 -13.77 13.17
CA GLN A 248 -4.17 -13.68 12.95
C GLN A 248 -4.61 -12.23 12.71
N GLU A 249 -4.20 -11.29 13.56
CA GLU A 249 -4.51 -9.86 13.44
C GLU A 249 -4.11 -9.32 12.06
N ILE A 250 -2.92 -9.64 11.57
CA ILE A 250 -2.46 -9.21 10.24
C ILE A 250 -3.28 -9.85 9.12
N ARG A 251 -3.61 -11.14 9.21
CA ARG A 251 -4.42 -11.79 8.18
C ARG A 251 -5.82 -11.18 8.07
N PHE A 252 -6.41 -10.76 9.19
CA PHE A 252 -7.67 -10.01 9.16
C PHE A 252 -7.45 -8.61 8.57
N PHE A 253 -6.44 -7.87 9.06
CA PHE A 253 -6.13 -6.54 8.57
C PHE A 253 -5.84 -6.49 7.05
N THR A 254 -5.07 -7.43 6.49
CA THR A 254 -4.83 -7.51 5.04
C THR A 254 -6.15 -7.71 4.28
N VAL A 255 -7.04 -8.59 4.74
CA VAL A 255 -8.35 -8.81 4.08
C VAL A 255 -9.23 -7.57 4.16
N ASP A 256 -9.28 -6.89 5.31
CA ASP A 256 -10.06 -5.66 5.49
C ASP A 256 -9.47 -4.53 4.62
N GLN A 257 -8.14 -4.43 4.54
CA GLN A 257 -7.42 -3.45 3.70
C GLN A 257 -7.67 -3.70 2.21
N GLU A 258 -7.56 -4.94 1.73
CA GLU A 258 -7.87 -5.34 0.35
C GLU A 258 -9.33 -5.04 -0.02
N ASN A 259 -10.28 -5.32 0.88
CA ASN A 259 -11.70 -5.01 0.68
C ASN A 259 -11.96 -3.50 0.62
N THR A 260 -11.32 -2.71 1.52
CA THR A 260 -11.42 -1.25 1.56
C THR A 260 -10.86 -0.62 0.28
N GLU A 261 -9.68 -1.08 -0.14
CA GLU A 261 -9.00 -0.64 -1.38
C GLU A 261 -9.85 -0.95 -2.60
N LYS A 262 -10.38 -2.17 -2.71
CA LYS A 262 -11.28 -2.57 -3.78
C LYS A 262 -12.55 -1.70 -3.81
N HIS A 263 -13.19 -1.45 -2.67
CA HIS A 263 -14.40 -0.62 -2.61
C HIS A 263 -14.11 0.84 -3.02
N TYR A 264 -12.95 1.37 -2.64
CA TYR A 264 -12.46 2.67 -3.12
C TYR A 264 -12.23 2.69 -4.64
N GLU A 265 -11.58 1.66 -5.19
CA GLU A 265 -11.30 1.55 -6.63
C GLU A 265 -12.59 1.46 -7.45
N GLU A 266 -13.52 0.56 -7.07
CA GLU A 266 -14.84 0.43 -7.70
C GLU A 266 -15.62 1.76 -7.66
N THR A 267 -15.65 2.44 -6.51
CA THR A 267 -16.33 3.74 -6.36
C THR A 267 -15.71 4.80 -7.26
N THR A 268 -14.37 4.85 -7.32
CA THR A 268 -13.63 5.83 -8.13
C THR A 268 -13.80 5.57 -9.63
N GLU A 269 -13.79 4.30 -10.05
CA GLU A 269 -14.02 3.91 -11.44
C GLU A 269 -15.44 4.26 -11.89
N ILE A 270 -16.47 3.94 -11.10
CA ILE A 270 -17.87 4.25 -11.45
C ILE A 270 -18.07 5.76 -11.55
N VAL A 271 -17.61 6.54 -10.56
CA VAL A 271 -17.73 8.02 -10.60
C VAL A 271 -17.01 8.61 -11.81
N ALA A 272 -15.81 8.13 -12.15
CA ALA A 272 -15.07 8.59 -13.32
C ALA A 272 -15.75 8.18 -14.65
N ALA A 273 -16.30 6.97 -14.72
CA ALA A 273 -17.01 6.47 -15.91
C ALA A 273 -18.32 7.25 -16.16
N GLU A 274 -19.12 7.48 -15.12
CA GLU A 274 -20.36 8.26 -15.24
C GLU A 274 -20.08 9.73 -15.61
N LEU A 275 -19.07 10.35 -15.00
CA LEU A 275 -18.68 11.72 -15.31
C LEU A 275 -18.12 11.87 -16.74
N THR A 276 -17.30 10.92 -17.21
CA THR A 276 -16.79 10.94 -18.59
C THR A 276 -17.89 10.69 -19.62
N ALA A 277 -18.86 9.82 -19.32
CA ALA A 277 -20.05 9.63 -20.14
C ALA A 277 -20.92 10.90 -20.22
N GLU A 278 -21.19 11.56 -19.10
CA GLU A 278 -21.95 12.82 -19.07
C GLU A 278 -21.22 13.95 -19.81
N ALA A 279 -19.89 14.05 -19.67
CA ALA A 279 -19.08 15.00 -20.42
C ALA A 279 -19.06 14.70 -21.93
N GLN A 280 -19.11 13.43 -22.35
CA GLN A 280 -19.22 13.05 -23.75
C GLN A 280 -20.60 13.41 -24.32
N LEU A 281 -21.68 13.10 -23.60
CA LEU A 281 -23.04 13.45 -24.00
C LEU A 281 -23.18 14.96 -24.19
N ASN A 282 -22.75 15.76 -23.23
CA ASN A 282 -22.81 17.23 -23.33
C ASN A 282 -22.05 17.76 -24.55
N ARG A 283 -20.83 17.29 -24.83
CA ARG A 283 -20.09 17.66 -26.06
C ARG A 283 -20.84 17.28 -27.34
N THR A 284 -21.50 16.11 -27.37
CA THR A 284 -22.31 15.70 -28.52
C THR A 284 -23.52 16.61 -28.72
N LEU A 285 -24.18 17.04 -27.63
CA LEU A 285 -25.30 17.99 -27.71
C LEU A 285 -24.85 19.39 -28.11
N GLU A 286 -23.69 19.86 -27.65
CA GLU A 286 -23.09 21.12 -28.10
C GLU A 286 -22.84 21.11 -29.62
N ILE A 287 -22.22 20.05 -30.14
CA ILE A 287 -21.99 19.88 -31.58
C ILE A 287 -23.32 19.91 -32.35
N LEU A 288 -24.30 19.09 -31.95
CA LEU A 288 -25.61 19.04 -32.61
C LEU A 288 -26.37 20.36 -32.52
N THR A 289 -26.20 21.12 -31.43
CA THR A 289 -26.73 22.48 -31.29
C THR A 289 -26.10 23.42 -32.31
N THR A 290 -24.78 23.34 -32.53
CA THR A 290 -24.09 24.15 -33.54
C THR A 290 -24.46 23.78 -34.97
N GLU A 291 -24.64 22.49 -35.29
CA GLU A 291 -25.13 22.02 -36.59
C GLU A 291 -26.57 22.49 -36.86
N LEU A 292 -27.47 22.38 -35.86
CA LEU A 292 -28.85 22.87 -35.96
C LEU A 292 -28.93 24.40 -36.10
N ASN A 293 -28.01 25.14 -35.49
CA ASN A 293 -27.89 26.59 -35.70
C ASN A 293 -27.44 26.89 -37.14
N GLN A 294 -26.45 26.17 -37.69
CA GLN A 294 -26.00 26.34 -39.08
C GLN A 294 -27.14 26.03 -40.07
N CYS A 295 -27.87 24.93 -39.88
CA CYS A 295 -29.04 24.57 -40.70
C CYS A 295 -30.11 25.67 -40.72
N TYR A 296 -30.33 26.34 -39.58
CA TYR A 296 -31.27 27.45 -39.46
C TYR A 296 -30.78 28.71 -40.20
N GLU A 297 -29.50 29.06 -40.11
CA GLU A 297 -28.94 30.20 -40.86
C GLU A 297 -28.95 29.95 -42.38
N GLU A 298 -28.64 28.73 -42.82
CA GLU A 298 -28.72 28.34 -44.24
C GLU A 298 -30.15 28.45 -44.79
N LEU A 299 -31.16 28.01 -44.02
CA LEU A 299 -32.58 28.15 -44.36
C LEU A 299 -33.03 29.61 -44.52
N ASN A 300 -32.42 30.53 -43.76
CA ASN A 300 -32.71 31.96 -43.82
C ASN A 300 -31.89 32.70 -44.91
N SER A 301 -30.83 32.09 -45.44
CA SER A 301 -29.98 32.67 -46.47
C SER A 301 -30.66 32.68 -47.85
N SER A 302 -30.46 33.74 -48.63
CA SER A 302 -31.13 33.88 -49.95
C SER A 302 -30.60 32.95 -51.04
N ASP A 303 -29.47 32.27 -50.84
CA ASP A 303 -28.85 31.34 -51.80
C ASP A 303 -29.23 29.86 -51.53
N GLY A 304 -29.89 29.57 -50.38
CA GLY A 304 -30.26 28.24 -49.90
C GLY A 304 -31.28 27.45 -50.74
N ARG A 305 -31.46 27.78 -52.02
CA ARG A 305 -32.24 26.99 -52.99
C ARG A 305 -31.44 25.88 -53.66
N LYS A 306 -30.11 25.99 -53.75
CA LYS A 306 -29.27 25.04 -54.52
C LYS A 306 -29.05 23.71 -53.77
N ASP A 307 -28.91 23.75 -52.44
CA ASP A 307 -28.51 22.58 -51.64
C ASP A 307 -29.62 22.00 -50.74
N ARG A 308 -30.90 22.30 -51.01
CA ARG A 308 -32.04 21.88 -50.17
C ARG A 308 -32.12 20.36 -49.91
N LEU A 309 -31.71 19.53 -50.87
CA LEU A 309 -31.67 18.07 -50.70
C LEU A 309 -30.54 17.63 -49.77
N SER A 310 -29.40 18.34 -49.79
CA SER A 310 -28.28 18.10 -48.87
C SER A 310 -28.69 18.48 -47.45
N LEU A 311 -29.37 19.62 -47.28
CA LEU A 311 -29.86 20.09 -45.99
C LEU A 311 -30.99 19.22 -45.42
N GLU A 312 -31.89 18.70 -46.27
CA GLU A 312 -32.88 17.71 -45.83
C GLU A 312 -32.21 16.39 -45.38
N SER A 313 -31.16 15.92 -46.07
CA SER A 313 -30.38 14.75 -45.64
C SER A 313 -29.72 15.00 -44.28
N LEU A 314 -29.03 16.14 -44.13
CA LEU A 314 -28.34 16.50 -42.89
C LEU A 314 -29.30 16.58 -41.69
N LEU A 315 -30.48 17.18 -41.86
CA LEU A 315 -31.50 17.22 -40.80
C LEU A 315 -32.04 15.82 -40.46
N GLN A 316 -32.19 14.92 -41.43
CA GLN A 316 -32.58 13.52 -41.18
C GLN A 316 -31.48 12.75 -40.43
N ASP A 317 -30.20 12.95 -40.80
CA ASP A 317 -29.05 12.35 -40.12
C ASP A 317 -28.91 12.87 -38.67
N ILE A 318 -29.14 14.17 -38.43
CA ILE A 318 -29.19 14.79 -37.09
C ILE A 318 -30.30 14.18 -36.24
N ILE A 319 -31.52 14.02 -36.78
CA ILE A 319 -32.65 13.40 -36.07
C ILE A 319 -32.31 11.95 -35.69
N ALA A 320 -31.81 11.15 -36.64
CA ALA A 320 -31.41 9.76 -36.37
C ALA A 320 -30.29 9.67 -35.31
N HIS A 321 -29.36 10.63 -35.28
CA HIS A 321 -28.33 10.69 -34.25
C HIS A 321 -28.91 11.06 -32.88
N LEU A 322 -29.81 12.06 -32.81
CA LEU A 322 -30.51 12.43 -31.56
C LEU A 322 -31.38 11.28 -31.02
N GLU A 323 -32.04 10.49 -31.88
CA GLU A 323 -32.81 9.30 -31.47
C GLU A 323 -31.90 8.23 -30.84
N ASN A 324 -30.72 8.01 -31.43
CA ASN A 324 -29.72 7.10 -30.89
C ASN A 324 -29.19 7.58 -29.52
N GLN A 325 -28.83 8.87 -29.41
CA GLN A 325 -28.37 9.46 -28.14
C GLN A 325 -29.45 9.39 -27.05
N LYS A 326 -30.74 9.56 -27.39
CA LYS A 326 -31.84 9.37 -26.44
C LYS A 326 -31.88 7.94 -25.87
N VAL A 327 -31.75 6.92 -26.72
CA VAL A 327 -31.68 5.51 -26.27
C VAL A 327 -30.45 5.26 -25.39
N ILE A 328 -29.31 5.90 -25.67
CA ILE A 328 -28.11 5.81 -24.84
C ILE A 328 -28.36 6.44 -23.46
N VAL A 329 -28.94 7.64 -23.40
CA VAL A 329 -29.24 8.35 -22.15
C VAL A 329 -30.24 7.56 -21.31
N ASP A 330 -31.36 7.11 -21.90
CA ASP A 330 -32.40 6.33 -21.21
C ASP A 330 -31.87 5.02 -20.61
N ARG A 331 -30.93 4.36 -21.29
CA ARG A 331 -30.21 3.19 -20.77
C ARG A 331 -29.24 3.57 -19.65
N SER A 332 -28.47 4.64 -19.83
CA SER A 332 -27.51 5.07 -18.81
C SER A 332 -28.23 5.44 -17.51
N ALA A 333 -29.34 6.16 -17.58
CA ALA A 333 -30.11 6.65 -16.43
C ALA A 333 -30.67 5.52 -15.54
N GLN A 334 -30.84 4.30 -16.07
CA GLN A 334 -31.27 3.12 -15.32
C GLN A 334 -30.12 2.48 -14.51
N CYS A 335 -28.87 2.74 -14.88
CA CYS A 335 -27.67 2.12 -14.32
C CYS A 335 -26.81 3.08 -13.48
N ARG A 336 -27.06 4.39 -13.52
CA ARG A 336 -26.26 5.38 -12.78
C ARG A 336 -26.47 5.29 -11.27
N GLN A 337 -25.37 5.49 -10.55
CA GLN A 337 -25.28 5.36 -9.11
C GLN A 337 -24.88 6.66 -8.40
N TYR A 338 -24.11 7.53 -9.07
CA TYR A 338 -23.52 8.72 -8.44
C TYR A 338 -23.85 10.03 -9.15
N ILE A 339 -23.85 10.07 -10.49
CA ILE A 339 -23.95 11.30 -11.29
C ILE A 339 -25.31 11.40 -11.97
N GLU A 340 -26.01 12.53 -11.83
CA GLU A 340 -27.26 12.79 -12.55
C GLU A 340 -27.00 12.99 -14.05
N SER A 341 -27.98 12.70 -14.90
CA SER A 341 -27.94 13.16 -16.29
C SER A 341 -28.97 14.25 -16.51
N ASN A 342 -28.50 15.46 -16.79
CA ASN A 342 -29.37 16.59 -17.16
C ASN A 342 -29.60 16.67 -18.69
N THR A 343 -28.90 15.83 -19.46
CA THR A 343 -28.93 15.80 -20.92
C THR A 343 -30.28 15.44 -21.54
N SER A 344 -31.14 14.69 -20.82
CA SER A 344 -32.44 14.19 -21.32
C SER A 344 -33.38 15.31 -21.79
N LEU A 345 -33.52 16.39 -21.01
CA LEU A 345 -34.35 17.56 -21.39
C LEU A 345 -33.77 18.29 -22.61
N SER A 346 -32.44 18.39 -22.68
CA SER A 346 -31.72 19.05 -23.79
C SER A 346 -31.87 18.26 -25.09
N LEU A 347 -31.79 16.92 -25.01
CA LEU A 347 -32.08 16.01 -26.12
C LEU A 347 -33.48 16.19 -26.68
N ASP A 348 -34.51 16.26 -25.82
CA ASP A 348 -35.89 16.44 -26.25
C ASP A 348 -36.12 17.81 -26.92
N LEU A 349 -35.50 18.87 -26.41
CA LEU A 349 -35.55 20.21 -27.01
C LEU A 349 -34.86 20.25 -28.39
N LEU A 350 -33.67 19.64 -28.51
CA LEU A 350 -32.94 19.55 -29.78
C LEU A 350 -33.67 18.68 -30.80
N MET A 351 -34.29 17.58 -30.37
CA MET A 351 -35.13 16.73 -31.19
C MET A 351 -36.32 17.49 -31.78
N GLN A 352 -37.08 18.20 -30.92
CA GLN A 352 -38.18 19.03 -31.37
C GLN A 352 -37.70 20.09 -32.37
N ARG A 353 -36.59 20.78 -32.08
CA ARG A 353 -36.04 21.81 -32.97
C ARG A 353 -35.62 21.24 -34.33
N ALA A 354 -35.00 20.06 -34.37
CA ALA A 354 -34.61 19.39 -35.62
C ALA A 354 -35.84 19.03 -36.47
N GLN A 355 -36.90 18.52 -35.84
CA GLN A 355 -38.17 18.19 -36.50
C GLN A 355 -38.88 19.45 -37.04
N GLU A 356 -38.89 20.55 -36.28
CA GLU A 356 -39.44 21.84 -36.72
C GLU A 356 -38.71 22.40 -37.95
N LEU A 357 -37.37 22.39 -37.96
CA LEU A 357 -36.58 22.84 -39.12
C LEU A 357 -36.84 21.97 -40.36
N LEU A 358 -36.91 20.65 -40.19
CA LEU A 358 -37.24 19.72 -41.27
C LEU A 358 -38.66 19.97 -41.82
N GLU A 359 -39.63 20.28 -40.95
CA GLU A 359 -40.98 20.63 -41.40
C GLU A 359 -41.03 21.99 -42.12
N ILE A 360 -40.29 23.01 -41.65
CA ILE A 360 -40.15 24.31 -42.34
C ILE A 360 -39.53 24.12 -43.74
N LEU A 361 -38.51 23.27 -43.87
CA LEU A 361 -37.90 22.91 -45.15
C LEU A 361 -38.92 22.22 -46.06
N ARG A 362 -39.71 21.26 -45.56
CA ARG A 362 -40.74 20.56 -46.36
C ARG A 362 -41.92 21.46 -46.75
N ARG A 363 -42.31 22.42 -45.91
CA ARG A 363 -43.42 23.35 -46.15
C ARG A 363 -43.04 24.53 -47.05
N THR A 364 -41.76 24.86 -47.20
CA THR A 364 -41.34 25.90 -48.16
C THR A 364 -41.49 25.37 -49.59
N PRO A 365 -42.37 25.94 -50.43
CA PRO A 365 -42.66 25.38 -51.74
C PRO A 365 -41.43 25.41 -52.64
N GLN A 366 -41.21 24.34 -53.38
CA GLN A 366 -40.39 24.40 -54.58
C GLN A 366 -41.03 25.44 -55.51
N THR A 367 -40.41 26.60 -55.65
CA THR A 367 -40.72 27.46 -56.79
C THR A 367 -40.16 26.78 -58.03
N THR A 368 -40.98 25.93 -58.65
CA THR A 368 -40.89 25.66 -60.08
C THR A 368 -41.14 26.99 -60.80
N HIS A 369 -40.11 27.82 -60.81
CA HIS A 369 -39.95 28.75 -61.91
C HIS A 369 -39.68 27.87 -63.13
N GLU A 370 -40.67 27.82 -64.02
CA GLU A 370 -40.43 27.81 -65.45
C GLU A 370 -39.63 29.08 -65.80
N ALA A 371 -38.38 29.13 -65.34
CA ALA A 371 -37.39 30.00 -65.91
C ALA A 371 -37.17 29.48 -67.31
N VAL A 372 -37.69 30.22 -68.29
CA VAL A 372 -37.35 30.05 -69.70
C VAL A 372 -35.85 29.82 -69.78
N VAL A 373 -35.46 28.65 -70.26
CA VAL A 373 -34.06 28.37 -70.59
C VAL A 373 -33.72 29.35 -71.70
N ALA A 374 -33.10 30.47 -71.33
CA ALA A 374 -32.25 31.19 -72.25
C ALA A 374 -31.14 30.20 -72.59
N GLU A 375 -31.19 29.62 -73.79
CA GLU A 375 -30.11 28.79 -74.29
C GLU A 375 -28.87 29.68 -74.34
N GLU A 376 -27.96 29.47 -73.38
CA GLU A 376 -26.65 30.10 -73.33
C GLU A 376 -25.81 29.45 -74.44
N TYR A 377 -25.96 29.98 -75.66
CA TYR A 377 -25.20 29.53 -76.81
C TYR A 377 -23.72 29.87 -76.58
N ASP A 378 -22.89 28.82 -76.56
CA ASP A 378 -21.45 28.94 -76.49
C ASP A 378 -20.91 29.63 -77.76
N VAL A 379 -20.64 30.92 -77.63
CA VAL A 379 -20.21 31.80 -78.74
C VAL A 379 -18.83 31.38 -79.26
N ASP A 380 -17.96 30.89 -78.38
CA ASP A 380 -16.61 30.45 -78.75
C ASP A 380 -16.69 29.14 -79.56
N ALA A 381 -17.51 28.18 -79.12
CA ALA A 381 -17.78 26.96 -79.89
C ALA A 381 -18.42 27.27 -81.27
N ALA A 382 -19.30 28.25 -81.35
CA ALA A 382 -19.90 28.68 -82.62
C ALA A 382 -18.87 29.36 -83.56
N ALA A 383 -17.95 30.15 -83.00
CA ALA A 383 -16.85 30.78 -83.75
C ALA A 383 -15.86 29.74 -84.29
N ASP A 384 -15.52 28.71 -83.51
CA ASP A 384 -14.66 27.60 -83.94
C ASP A 384 -15.28 26.80 -85.11
N VAL A 385 -16.60 26.57 -85.09
CA VAL A 385 -17.30 25.91 -86.22
C VAL A 385 -17.26 26.76 -87.49
N LEU A 386 -17.43 28.08 -87.38
CA LEU A 386 -17.30 28.99 -88.53
C LEU A 386 -15.87 29.02 -89.09
N ALA A 387 -14.86 29.06 -88.22
CA ALA A 387 -13.46 29.00 -88.62
C ALA A 387 -13.08 27.66 -89.29
N ALA A 388 -13.67 26.54 -88.84
CA ALA A 388 -13.45 25.23 -89.45
C ALA A 388 -14.11 25.07 -90.83
N LEU A 389 -15.25 25.73 -91.07
CA LEU A 389 -15.97 25.68 -92.34
C LEU A 389 -15.46 26.71 -93.36
N TYR A 390 -14.97 27.86 -92.91
CA TYR A 390 -14.52 28.98 -93.75
C TYR A 390 -13.12 29.49 -93.32
N PRO A 391 -12.05 28.67 -93.45
CA PRO A 391 -10.73 28.97 -92.88
C PRO A 391 -10.02 30.21 -93.45
N GLU A 392 -10.43 30.68 -94.64
CA GLU A 392 -9.86 31.86 -95.30
C GLU A 392 -10.71 33.14 -95.14
N ALA A 393 -11.77 33.10 -94.32
CA ALA A 393 -12.69 34.21 -94.10
C ALA A 393 -12.84 34.53 -92.61
N HIS A 394 -12.90 35.82 -92.26
CA HIS A 394 -13.18 36.23 -90.89
C HIS A 394 -14.64 35.91 -90.51
N PRO A 395 -14.96 35.41 -89.30
CA PRO A 395 -16.31 34.96 -88.95
C PRO A 395 -17.41 36.02 -89.17
N TYR A 396 -17.11 37.29 -88.90
CA TYR A 396 -18.03 38.41 -89.18
C TYR A 396 -18.37 38.58 -90.65
N SER A 397 -17.45 38.30 -91.58
CA SER A 397 -17.71 38.39 -93.02
C SER A 397 -18.72 37.33 -93.47
N VAL A 398 -18.57 36.11 -92.94
CA VAL A 398 -19.49 34.98 -93.20
C VAL A 398 -20.88 35.27 -92.62
N LEU A 399 -20.95 35.84 -91.42
CA LEU A 399 -22.21 36.25 -90.80
C LEU A 399 -22.90 37.39 -91.58
N ALA A 400 -22.14 38.38 -92.06
CA ALA A 400 -22.68 39.47 -92.89
C ALA A 400 -23.28 38.95 -94.21
N GLU A 401 -22.60 38.04 -94.92
CA GLU A 401 -23.12 37.40 -96.15
C GLU A 401 -24.43 36.61 -95.89
N HIS A 402 -24.62 36.09 -94.69
CA HIS A 402 -25.85 35.40 -94.26
C HIS A 402 -26.92 36.32 -93.64
N GLY A 403 -26.78 37.64 -93.78
CA GLY A 403 -27.82 38.63 -93.45
C GLY A 403 -27.70 39.26 -92.06
N PHE A 404 -26.59 39.02 -91.34
CA PHE A 404 -26.30 39.67 -90.05
C PHE A 404 -25.48 40.96 -90.24
N GLU A 405 -26.01 41.92 -91.01
CA GLU A 405 -25.39 43.24 -91.18
C GLU A 405 -25.64 44.13 -89.93
N GLY A 406 -24.56 44.64 -89.31
CA GLY A 406 -24.65 45.73 -88.32
C GLY A 406 -24.20 45.42 -86.88
N ILE A 407 -23.60 44.26 -86.60
CA ILE A 407 -22.95 44.02 -85.30
C ILE A 407 -21.62 44.80 -85.27
N GLY A 408 -21.54 45.83 -84.43
CA GLY A 408 -20.36 46.70 -84.31
C GLY A 408 -19.20 46.03 -83.57
N SER A 409 -17.98 46.27 -84.01
CA SER A 409 -16.75 45.82 -83.33
C SER A 409 -16.30 46.88 -82.34
N ASP A 410 -16.42 46.62 -81.02
CA ASP A 410 -15.90 47.48 -79.94
C ASP A 410 -14.36 47.40 -79.82
N THR A 411 -13.66 47.60 -80.94
CA THR A 411 -12.20 47.49 -81.04
C THR A 411 -11.60 48.67 -81.83
N ASP A 412 -12.01 49.89 -81.47
CA ASP A 412 -11.38 51.12 -81.96
C ASP A 412 -10.83 51.95 -80.78
N SER A 413 -9.55 51.76 -80.45
CA SER A 413 -8.76 52.69 -79.62
C SER A 413 -7.26 52.60 -79.90
N LYS A 414 -6.72 53.68 -80.44
CA LYS A 414 -5.49 53.77 -81.24
C LYS A 414 -4.84 55.14 -81.01
N SER A 415 -3.57 55.30 -80.67
CA SER A 415 -2.49 54.34 -80.38
C SER A 415 -1.45 55.07 -79.48
N GLU A 416 -0.16 54.74 -79.61
CA GLU A 416 1.01 55.61 -79.27
C GLU A 416 1.36 55.64 -77.77
N LEU A 417 2.42 55.01 -77.24
CA LEU A 417 3.84 54.79 -77.62
C LEU A 417 4.80 55.91 -77.14
N GLU A 418 5.80 55.50 -76.36
CA GLU A 418 7.06 56.17 -75.94
C GLU A 418 7.06 57.38 -74.99
N SER A 419 7.65 57.18 -73.80
CA SER A 419 8.71 58.07 -73.30
C SER A 419 9.69 57.34 -72.37
N ILE A 420 10.87 57.94 -72.15
CA ILE A 420 12.10 57.27 -71.71
C ILE A 420 12.54 57.67 -70.28
N GLY A 421 12.89 56.67 -69.47
CA GLY A 421 14.06 56.69 -68.56
C GLY A 421 13.91 57.33 -67.17
N GLY A 422 14.50 56.68 -66.15
CA GLY A 422 14.70 57.28 -64.82
C GLY A 422 14.84 56.30 -63.65
N SER A 423 16.08 55.93 -63.32
CA SER A 423 16.48 55.11 -62.16
C SER A 423 15.93 55.59 -60.80
N SER A 424 15.43 54.69 -59.93
CA SER A 424 16.13 54.23 -58.69
C SER A 424 15.22 53.63 -57.60
N SER A 425 15.78 52.61 -56.91
CA SER A 425 15.58 52.12 -55.52
C SER A 425 14.22 51.90 -54.82
N GLU A 426 14.32 50.95 -53.88
CA GLU A 426 13.64 50.85 -52.56
C GLU A 426 12.34 50.03 -52.38
N LEU A 427 12.55 48.76 -52.04
CA LEU A 427 11.99 48.04 -50.87
C LEU A 427 10.56 48.38 -50.40
N LEU A 428 9.61 47.43 -50.53
CA LEU A 428 9.12 46.56 -49.44
C LEU A 428 7.93 45.68 -49.93
N SER A 429 7.67 44.57 -49.23
CA SER A 429 6.54 43.62 -49.39
C SER A 429 5.22 44.21 -48.77
N PRO A 430 4.03 43.54 -48.74
CA PRO A 430 3.74 42.12 -49.03
C PRO A 430 2.32 41.74 -49.61
N LEU A 431 2.06 40.42 -49.73
CA LEU A 431 0.73 39.74 -49.84
C LEU A 431 -0.04 39.94 -51.19
N PRO A 432 -1.19 39.25 -51.46
CA PRO A 432 -1.15 37.99 -52.23
C PRO A 432 -2.17 37.91 -53.40
N GLU A 433 -1.90 37.11 -54.43
CA GLU A 433 -2.88 36.90 -55.51
C GLU A 433 -3.37 35.46 -55.65
N THR A 434 -4.69 35.33 -55.52
CA THR A 434 -5.49 34.23 -56.03
C THR A 434 -5.47 34.22 -57.57
N SER A 435 -5.32 33.06 -58.19
CA SER A 435 -5.59 32.91 -59.63
C SER A 435 -6.32 31.59 -59.90
N THR A 436 -7.61 31.69 -60.19
CA THR A 436 -8.42 30.61 -60.75
C THR A 436 -7.92 30.28 -62.16
N GLY A 437 -7.55 29.02 -62.40
CA GLY A 437 -7.01 28.54 -63.68
C GLY A 437 -7.65 27.23 -64.14
N ILE A 438 -8.55 27.37 -65.10
CA ILE A 438 -9.21 26.37 -65.98
C ILE A 438 -8.56 24.97 -65.99
N VAL A 439 -9.37 23.93 -65.69
CA VAL A 439 -8.92 22.54 -65.59
C VAL A 439 -9.02 21.80 -66.93
N ALA A 440 -7.88 21.38 -67.47
CA ALA A 440 -7.81 20.46 -68.61
C ALA A 440 -8.01 18.98 -68.19
N PRO A 441 -8.60 18.10 -69.04
CA PRO A 441 -9.08 16.76 -68.65
C PRO A 441 -7.99 15.69 -68.41
N SER A 442 -6.71 16.07 -68.31
CA SER A 442 -5.57 15.13 -68.24
C SER A 442 -5.28 14.57 -66.83
N GLN A 443 -5.95 15.05 -65.78
CA GLN A 443 -5.63 14.67 -64.40
C GLN A 443 -6.16 13.29 -63.95
N PHE A 444 -7.26 12.81 -64.53
CA PHE A 444 -7.95 11.58 -64.06
C PHE A 444 -7.10 10.31 -64.18
N HIS A 445 -6.23 10.20 -65.19
CA HIS A 445 -5.35 9.04 -65.36
C HIS A 445 -4.22 8.97 -64.33
N ARG A 446 -3.76 10.11 -63.78
CA ARG A 446 -2.63 10.15 -62.84
C ARG A 446 -3.04 9.82 -61.41
N GLN A 447 -4.28 10.10 -61.00
CA GLN A 447 -4.77 9.75 -59.67
C GLN A 447 -4.95 8.23 -59.49
N ARG A 448 -5.47 7.52 -60.49
CA ARG A 448 -5.78 6.07 -60.41
C ARG A 448 -4.60 5.17 -60.01
N SER A 449 -3.35 5.60 -60.25
CA SER A 449 -2.15 4.85 -59.84
C SER A 449 -1.67 5.16 -58.41
N ARG A 450 -2.00 6.32 -57.86
CA ARG A 450 -1.70 6.69 -56.45
C ARG A 450 -2.66 6.00 -55.48
N TRP A 451 -3.97 6.04 -55.76
CA TRP A 451 -4.98 5.32 -54.97
C TRP A 451 -4.72 3.80 -54.91
N ARG A 452 -4.25 3.18 -56.01
CA ARG A 452 -3.84 1.75 -56.02
C ARG A 452 -2.65 1.41 -55.13
N ARG A 453 -1.83 2.37 -54.69
CA ARG A 453 -0.76 2.15 -53.71
C ARG A 453 -1.28 2.29 -52.28
N VAL A 454 -2.02 3.37 -52.00
CA VAL A 454 -2.63 3.64 -50.68
C VAL A 454 -3.59 2.52 -50.27
N LEU A 455 -4.44 2.04 -51.19
CA LEU A 455 -5.35 0.94 -50.91
C LEU A 455 -4.61 -0.38 -50.62
N ARG A 456 -3.43 -0.58 -51.22
CA ARG A 456 -2.60 -1.78 -51.00
C ARG A 456 -1.88 -1.79 -49.65
N THR A 457 -1.68 -0.63 -49.03
CA THR A 457 -1.08 -0.51 -47.68
C THR A 457 -2.14 -0.45 -46.58
N ALA A 458 -3.33 0.10 -46.86
CA ALA A 458 -4.42 0.18 -45.88
C ALA A 458 -5.17 -1.15 -45.68
N LEU A 459 -5.44 -1.90 -46.77
CA LEU A 459 -6.16 -3.18 -46.71
C LEU A 459 -5.58 -4.22 -45.73
N PRO A 460 -4.27 -4.51 -45.68
CA PRO A 460 -3.73 -5.49 -44.72
C PRO A 460 -3.85 -5.03 -43.26
N LEU A 461 -3.82 -3.72 -43.01
CA LEU A 461 -3.99 -3.14 -41.67
C LEU A 461 -5.44 -3.24 -41.21
N GLN A 462 -6.40 -2.91 -42.08
CA GLN A 462 -7.83 -3.08 -41.81
C GLN A 462 -8.22 -4.56 -41.66
N ALA A 463 -7.64 -5.45 -42.47
CA ALA A 463 -7.84 -6.89 -42.34
C ALA A 463 -7.27 -7.43 -41.00
N MET A 464 -6.10 -6.95 -40.56
CA MET A 464 -5.55 -7.32 -39.25
C MET A 464 -6.42 -6.80 -38.10
N LEU A 465 -6.95 -5.58 -38.19
CA LEU A 465 -7.86 -5.02 -37.19
C LEU A 465 -9.16 -5.83 -37.08
N VAL A 466 -9.77 -6.18 -38.21
CA VAL A 466 -10.98 -7.04 -38.25
C VAL A 466 -10.67 -8.45 -37.76
N LEU A 467 -9.47 -8.99 -38.00
CA LEU A 467 -9.06 -10.30 -37.50
C LEU A 467 -8.78 -10.28 -35.98
N LEU A 468 -8.21 -9.20 -35.46
CA LEU A 468 -8.07 -8.97 -34.01
C LEU A 468 -9.42 -8.79 -33.32
N LEU A 469 -10.35 -8.05 -33.93
CA LEU A 469 -11.71 -7.90 -33.43
C LEU A 469 -12.46 -9.23 -33.46
N GLY A 470 -12.34 -10.00 -34.55
CA GLY A 470 -12.88 -11.35 -34.66
C GLY A 470 -12.27 -12.33 -33.65
N ALA A 471 -10.98 -12.20 -33.34
CA ALA A 471 -10.34 -12.96 -32.28
C ALA A 471 -10.86 -12.57 -30.88
N ALA A 472 -11.06 -11.27 -30.62
CA ALA A 472 -11.67 -10.78 -29.39
C ALA A 472 -13.13 -11.26 -29.22
N CYS A 473 -13.89 -11.36 -30.31
CA CYS A 473 -15.24 -11.96 -30.31
C CYS A 473 -15.24 -13.49 -30.22
N LEU A 474 -14.09 -14.16 -30.39
CA LEU A 474 -13.92 -15.60 -30.18
C LEU A 474 -13.36 -15.95 -28.79
N VAL A 475 -12.90 -14.95 -28.03
CA VAL A 475 -12.76 -15.08 -26.58
C VAL A 475 -14.18 -15.12 -26.00
N PRO A 476 -14.60 -16.20 -25.32
CA PRO A 476 -15.89 -16.19 -24.64
C PRO A 476 -15.89 -15.05 -23.63
N HIS A 477 -16.83 -14.11 -23.76
CA HIS A 477 -17.19 -13.28 -22.61
C HIS A 477 -17.72 -14.26 -21.56
N CYS A 478 -16.96 -14.44 -20.50
CA CYS A 478 -17.40 -15.19 -19.35
C CYS A 478 -18.39 -14.30 -18.60
N ASP A 479 -19.69 -14.47 -18.88
CA ASP A 479 -20.72 -13.94 -18.00
C ASP A 479 -20.53 -14.61 -16.63
N ASP A 480 -20.11 -13.81 -15.63
CA ASP A 480 -19.61 -14.31 -14.34
C ASP A 480 -20.61 -15.23 -13.61
N GLU A 481 -21.91 -15.05 -13.86
CA GLU A 481 -22.97 -15.88 -13.29
C GLU A 481 -22.88 -17.37 -13.70
N TYR A 482 -22.43 -17.68 -14.93
CA TYR A 482 -22.26 -19.06 -15.38
C TYR A 482 -20.94 -19.68 -14.92
N CYS A 483 -19.85 -18.89 -14.88
CA CYS A 483 -18.56 -19.36 -14.36
C CYS A 483 -18.64 -19.65 -12.85
N CYS A 484 -19.34 -18.82 -12.09
CA CYS A 484 -19.60 -19.07 -10.67
C CYS A 484 -20.44 -20.33 -10.44
N GLN A 485 -21.46 -20.61 -11.27
CA GLN A 485 -22.24 -21.85 -11.14
C GLN A 485 -21.42 -23.11 -11.47
N LEU A 486 -20.57 -23.09 -12.49
CA LEU A 486 -19.79 -24.28 -12.85
C LEU A 486 -18.65 -24.54 -11.86
N LEU A 487 -17.93 -23.49 -11.40
CA LEU A 487 -16.89 -23.63 -10.38
C LEU A 487 -17.45 -24.04 -9.01
N ASN A 488 -18.62 -23.54 -8.62
CA ASN A 488 -19.29 -23.94 -7.37
C ASN A 488 -19.78 -25.40 -7.42
N ASN A 489 -20.23 -25.88 -8.58
CA ASN A 489 -20.51 -27.32 -8.78
C ASN A 489 -19.25 -28.20 -8.74
N PHE A 490 -18.12 -27.73 -9.26
CA PHE A 490 -16.85 -28.47 -9.16
C PHE A 490 -16.30 -28.46 -7.72
N ALA A 491 -16.40 -27.35 -6.98
CA ALA A 491 -16.00 -27.28 -5.58
C ALA A 491 -16.85 -28.23 -4.70
N ARG A 492 -18.17 -28.28 -4.92
CA ARG A 492 -19.08 -29.19 -4.18
C ARG A 492 -18.99 -30.66 -4.55
N SER A 493 -18.36 -31.04 -5.67
CA SER A 493 -18.26 -32.46 -6.05
C SER A 493 -17.09 -33.21 -5.36
N PHE A 494 -16.26 -32.52 -4.59
CA PHE A 494 -15.19 -33.10 -3.77
C PHE A 494 -15.43 -33.06 -2.26
N ASP A 495 -16.51 -32.43 -1.79
CA ASP A 495 -16.93 -32.57 -0.39
C ASP A 495 -17.64 -33.92 -0.18
N PRO A 496 -17.15 -34.80 0.72
CA PRO A 496 -17.93 -35.95 1.16
C PRO A 496 -19.11 -35.44 2.00
N SER A 497 -20.28 -35.35 1.38
CA SER A 497 -21.51 -34.89 2.02
C SER A 497 -21.85 -35.77 3.24
N LEU A 498 -21.60 -35.24 4.44
CA LEU A 498 -22.10 -35.80 5.69
C LEU A 498 -23.62 -35.57 5.73
N GLU A 499 -24.36 -36.52 5.16
CA GLU A 499 -25.81 -36.61 5.40
C GLU A 499 -26.05 -36.81 6.90
N PHE A 500 -26.63 -35.80 7.54
CA PHE A 500 -27.16 -35.94 8.90
C PHE A 500 -28.41 -36.82 8.87
N ILE A 501 -28.19 -38.13 8.88
CA ILE A 501 -29.23 -39.15 9.02
C ILE A 501 -29.83 -38.99 10.44
N ASN A 502 -30.93 -38.22 10.52
CA ASN A 502 -31.77 -37.91 11.69
C ASN A 502 -31.32 -36.78 12.64
N GLY A 503 -31.17 -35.54 12.17
CA GLY A 503 -31.22 -34.36 13.07
C GLY A 503 -31.06 -33.00 12.39
N PRO A 504 -31.68 -31.92 12.91
CA PRO A 504 -31.39 -30.55 12.50
C PRO A 504 -30.03 -30.08 13.06
N PRO A 505 -29.29 -29.21 12.34
CA PRO A 505 -27.97 -28.73 12.78
C PRO A 505 -28.07 -27.74 13.97
N PRO A 506 -27.02 -27.64 14.81
CA PRO A 506 -26.96 -26.67 15.90
C PRO A 506 -26.71 -25.23 15.40
N PHE A 507 -27.14 -24.27 16.21
CA PHE A 507 -26.86 -22.83 16.05
C PHE A 507 -25.43 -22.48 16.48
#